data_AF-A0A7C9A8L0-F1
#
_entry.id   AF-A0A7C9A8L0-F1
#
_cell.length_a   1.000
_cell.length_b   1.000
_cell.length_c   1.000
_cell.angle_alpha   90.00
_cell.angle_beta   90.00
_cell.angle_gamma   90.00
#
_symmetry.space_group_name_H-M   'P 1'
#
loop_
_entity.id
_entity.type
_entity.pdbx_description
1 polymer ?
#
loop_
_entity_poly.entity_id
_entity_poly.type
_entity_poly.pdbx_seq_one_letter_code
_entity_poly.pdbx_strand_id
1 'polypeptide(L)'
;MPTAVATARQCLTEEAARALDDAVSVAKRRNHAQTTSLHAVSALLSPSFSLLRESLSRARSIAYSPRLQFRALELCVGFSLDRLPSSSSSRNANDDFAPPVANSLMAAIKRSQANQRRQPDMYHLHQLNIGSNNNNPISISSIKVELKHFVLAILDDPMVSRVFGEAGFRSSDVKLAIIHPPMPPTRWATARFPPMFLCNLMDFQGLSGGSDENCRRIGEIMVKNKERNPLLVGVCAKDALDRFKDCLEKEKFGGLPREIHGIRLACLEREIQGFVGRREKQGLELKLKQVGV
;
A
#
# COMPACT_ATOMS: atom_id res chain seq x y z
N MET A 1 -25.23 -10.82 22.25
CA MET A 1 -26.39 -10.31 21.48
C MET A 1 -25.87 -9.72 20.18
N PRO A 2 -26.35 -10.19 19.01
CA PRO A 2 -26.04 -9.57 17.72
C PRO A 2 -26.48 -8.11 17.70
N THR A 3 -25.75 -7.23 17.02
CA THR A 3 -26.04 -5.78 17.02
C THR A 3 -27.02 -5.44 15.89
N ALA A 4 -28.03 -4.61 16.16
CA ALA A 4 -28.94 -4.15 15.13
C ALA A 4 -28.20 -3.33 14.06
N VAL A 5 -28.57 -3.51 12.78
CA VAL A 5 -27.92 -2.82 11.65
C VAL A 5 -28.00 -1.29 11.81
N ALA A 6 -29.15 -0.77 12.25
CA ALA A 6 -29.34 0.66 12.49
C ALA A 6 -28.32 1.25 13.49
N THR A 7 -28.00 0.52 14.57
CA THR A 7 -27.00 0.94 15.56
C THR A 7 -25.60 0.98 14.95
N ALA A 8 -25.24 -0.02 14.14
CA ALA A 8 -23.95 -0.03 13.46
C ALA A 8 -23.84 1.11 12.43
N ARG A 9 -24.92 1.40 11.68
CA ARG A 9 -24.96 2.49 10.70
C ARG A 9 -24.72 3.87 11.33
N GLN A 10 -25.22 4.12 12.54
CA GLN A 10 -25.01 5.40 13.24
C GLN A 10 -23.53 5.71 13.51
N CYS A 11 -22.68 4.69 13.57
CA CYS A 11 -21.24 4.85 13.78
C CYS A 11 -20.46 5.17 12.49
N LEU A 12 -21.08 5.12 11.31
CA LEU A 12 -20.41 5.16 10.01
C LEU A 12 -20.71 6.46 9.25
N THR A 13 -19.80 6.90 8.39
CA THR A 13 -20.12 7.90 7.36
C THR A 13 -21.07 7.30 6.32
N GLU A 14 -21.71 8.14 5.50
CA GLU A 14 -22.67 7.65 4.50
C GLU A 14 -22.06 6.63 3.53
N GLU A 15 -20.80 6.85 3.12
CA GLU A 15 -20.09 5.91 2.25
C GLU A 15 -19.79 4.56 2.93
N ALA A 16 -19.35 4.57 4.19
CA ALA A 16 -19.10 3.35 4.94
C ALA A 16 -20.43 2.63 5.30
N ALA A 17 -21.50 3.38 5.54
CA ALA A 17 -22.84 2.84 5.78
C ALA A 17 -23.41 2.16 4.53
N ARG A 18 -23.18 2.72 3.32
CA ARG A 18 -23.50 2.05 2.05
C ARG A 18 -22.76 0.72 1.90
N ALA A 19 -21.48 0.67 2.25
CA ALA A 19 -20.73 -0.60 2.23
C ALA A 19 -21.29 -1.63 3.23
N LEU A 20 -21.78 -1.17 4.40
CA LEU A 20 -22.45 -2.04 5.37
C LEU A 20 -23.79 -2.57 4.83
N ASP A 21 -24.59 -1.75 4.16
CA ASP A 21 -25.87 -2.18 3.58
C ASP A 21 -25.70 -3.19 2.45
N ASP A 22 -24.70 -2.98 1.59
CA ASP A 22 -24.35 -3.96 0.57
C ASP A 22 -23.93 -5.29 1.22
N ALA A 23 -23.19 -5.24 2.34
CA ALA A 23 -22.82 -6.42 3.11
C ALA A 23 -24.05 -7.15 3.70
N VAL A 24 -24.99 -6.39 4.27
CA VAL A 24 -26.27 -6.92 4.77
C VAL A 24 -27.06 -7.56 3.63
N SER A 25 -27.06 -6.95 2.45
CA SER A 25 -27.71 -7.48 1.25
C SER A 25 -27.05 -8.78 0.76
N VAL A 26 -25.73 -8.91 0.87
CA VAL A 26 -25.03 -10.19 0.59
C VAL A 26 -25.43 -11.25 1.62
N ALA A 27 -25.48 -10.92 2.91
CA ALA A 27 -25.87 -11.85 3.97
C ALA A 27 -27.31 -12.33 3.81
N LYS A 28 -28.24 -11.40 3.48
CA LYS A 28 -29.65 -11.71 3.24
C LYS A 28 -29.82 -12.64 2.04
N ARG A 29 -29.18 -12.34 0.89
CA ARG A 29 -29.24 -13.19 -0.32
C ARG A 29 -28.73 -14.61 -0.09
N ARG A 30 -27.79 -14.78 0.84
CA ARG A 30 -27.22 -16.10 1.20
C ARG A 30 -27.95 -16.78 2.37
N ASN A 31 -29.00 -16.18 2.91
CA ASN A 31 -29.73 -16.67 4.08
C ASN A 31 -28.82 -16.94 5.29
N HIS A 32 -27.85 -16.06 5.51
CA HIS A 32 -26.95 -16.14 6.66
C HIS A 32 -27.57 -15.46 7.88
N ALA A 33 -27.37 -16.07 9.06
CA ALA A 33 -27.97 -15.59 10.30
C ALA A 33 -27.44 -14.21 10.76
N GLN A 34 -26.24 -13.82 10.32
CA GLN A 34 -25.59 -12.57 10.71
C GLN A 34 -24.74 -11.99 9.57
N THR A 35 -24.62 -10.65 9.58
CA THR A 35 -23.69 -9.91 8.73
C THR A 35 -22.30 -9.87 9.37
N THR A 36 -21.31 -10.43 8.68
CA THR A 36 -19.92 -10.60 9.16
C THR A 36 -18.93 -9.77 8.35
N SER A 37 -17.67 -9.67 8.81
CA SER A 37 -16.59 -8.98 8.09
C SER A 37 -16.34 -9.55 6.69
N LEU A 38 -16.59 -10.84 6.44
CA LEU A 38 -16.50 -11.43 5.09
C LEU A 38 -17.56 -10.89 4.13
N HIS A 39 -18.76 -10.58 4.63
CA HIS A 39 -19.79 -9.92 3.84
C HIS A 39 -19.37 -8.49 3.49
N ALA A 40 -18.76 -7.78 4.44
CA ALA A 40 -18.20 -6.45 4.19
C ALA A 40 -17.10 -6.51 3.12
N VAL A 41 -16.19 -7.48 3.18
CA VAL A 41 -15.19 -7.71 2.10
C VAL A 41 -15.88 -7.96 0.76
N SER A 42 -16.87 -8.85 0.70
CA SER A 42 -17.60 -9.14 -0.54
C SER A 42 -18.26 -7.90 -1.13
N ALA A 43 -18.83 -7.02 -0.29
CA ALA A 43 -19.39 -5.75 -0.73
C ALA A 43 -18.30 -4.79 -1.25
N LEU A 44 -17.18 -4.66 -0.52
CA LEU A 44 -16.06 -3.79 -0.86
C LEU A 44 -15.28 -4.21 -2.11
N LEU A 45 -15.43 -5.45 -2.58
CA LEU A 45 -14.87 -5.93 -3.85
C LEU A 45 -15.74 -5.55 -5.07
N SER A 46 -16.97 -5.10 -4.84
CA SER A 46 -17.90 -4.61 -5.87
C SER A 46 -17.32 -3.39 -6.61
N PRO A 47 -17.64 -3.20 -7.90
CA PRO A 47 -17.29 -1.97 -8.64
C PRO A 47 -17.75 -0.67 -7.99
N SER A 48 -18.75 -0.71 -7.09
CA SER A 48 -19.24 0.43 -6.32
C SER A 48 -18.18 1.06 -5.39
N PHE A 49 -17.13 0.31 -5.04
CA PHE A 49 -16.06 0.75 -4.15
C PHE A 49 -14.69 0.53 -4.80
N SER A 50 -13.94 1.61 -5.02
CA SER A 50 -12.62 1.53 -5.65
C SER A 50 -11.48 1.29 -4.65
N LEU A 51 -11.61 1.77 -3.41
CA LEU A 51 -10.53 1.81 -2.42
C LEU A 51 -9.83 0.46 -2.23
N LEU A 52 -10.61 -0.62 -1.97
CA LEU A 52 -10.04 -1.94 -1.73
C LEU A 52 -9.49 -2.55 -3.03
N ARG A 53 -10.20 -2.43 -4.16
CA ARG A 53 -9.75 -2.93 -5.47
C ARG A 53 -8.44 -2.30 -5.92
N GLU A 54 -8.33 -0.97 -5.84
CA GLU A 54 -7.12 -0.24 -6.20
C GLU A 54 -5.95 -0.62 -5.29
N SER A 55 -6.20 -0.81 -4.00
CA SER A 55 -5.18 -1.22 -3.04
C SER A 55 -4.71 -2.65 -3.28
N LEU A 56 -5.62 -3.57 -3.60
CA LEU A 56 -5.29 -4.95 -4.00
C LEU A 56 -4.45 -5.00 -5.28
N SER A 57 -4.73 -4.13 -6.25
CA SER A 57 -3.95 -4.05 -7.49
C SER A 57 -2.48 -3.62 -7.27
N ARG A 58 -2.22 -2.96 -6.12
CA ARG A 58 -0.91 -2.44 -5.72
C ARG A 58 -0.20 -3.33 -4.70
N ALA A 59 -0.95 -4.05 -3.87
CA ALA A 59 -0.45 -5.05 -2.92
C ALA A 59 -0.03 -6.37 -3.63
N ARG A 60 0.76 -6.24 -4.70
CA ARG A 60 1.11 -7.34 -5.61
C ARG A 60 2.03 -8.33 -4.91
N SER A 61 1.70 -9.61 -5.04
CA SER A 61 2.68 -10.68 -4.85
C SER A 61 3.41 -10.94 -6.15
N ILE A 62 4.74 -11.04 -6.12
CA ILE A 62 5.57 -11.32 -7.32
C ILE A 62 5.24 -12.70 -7.92
N ALA A 63 4.65 -13.60 -7.12
CA ALA A 63 4.37 -14.98 -7.51
C ALA A 63 3.18 -15.16 -8.47
N TYR A 64 2.26 -14.19 -8.58
CA TYR A 64 1.01 -14.35 -9.34
C TYR A 64 0.67 -13.13 -10.20
N SER A 65 -0.04 -13.36 -11.30
CA SER A 65 -0.56 -12.24 -12.10
C SER A 65 -1.68 -11.52 -11.33
N PRO A 66 -1.77 -10.17 -11.37
CA PRO A 66 -2.75 -9.43 -10.58
C PRO A 66 -4.21 -9.82 -10.86
N ARG A 67 -4.52 -10.18 -12.11
CA ARG A 67 -5.87 -10.62 -12.50
C ARG A 67 -6.23 -11.97 -11.87
N LEU A 68 -5.30 -12.93 -11.88
CA LEU A 68 -5.51 -14.23 -11.27
C LEU A 68 -5.60 -14.12 -9.75
N GLN A 69 -4.76 -13.31 -9.13
CA GLN A 69 -4.75 -13.10 -7.68
C GLN A 69 -6.06 -12.46 -7.18
N PHE A 70 -6.56 -11.44 -7.90
CA PHE A 70 -7.85 -10.83 -7.59
C PHE A 70 -9.00 -11.84 -7.73
N ARG A 71 -8.97 -12.65 -8.79
CA ARG A 71 -10.01 -13.68 -8.99
C ARG A 71 -9.95 -14.78 -7.94
N ALA A 72 -8.75 -15.18 -7.52
CA ALA A 72 -8.57 -16.12 -6.41
C ALA A 72 -9.19 -15.56 -5.12
N LEU A 73 -9.00 -14.27 -4.82
CA LEU A 73 -9.64 -13.62 -3.66
C LEU A 73 -11.16 -13.67 -3.72
N GLU A 74 -11.78 -13.34 -4.86
CA GLU A 74 -13.24 -13.44 -5.02
C GLU A 74 -13.74 -14.87 -4.74
N LEU A 75 -13.02 -15.88 -5.23
CA LEU A 75 -13.37 -17.29 -5.01
C LEU A 75 -13.18 -17.70 -3.55
N CYS A 76 -12.06 -17.34 -2.91
CA CYS A 76 -11.78 -17.64 -1.50
C CYS A 76 -12.82 -16.99 -0.57
N VAL A 77 -13.23 -15.74 -0.87
CA VAL A 77 -14.31 -15.05 -0.14
C VAL A 77 -15.63 -15.78 -0.34
N GLY A 78 -16.00 -16.12 -1.58
CA GLY A 78 -17.23 -16.87 -1.88
C GLY A 78 -17.30 -18.20 -1.15
N PHE A 79 -16.23 -18.99 -1.22
CA PHE A 79 -16.11 -20.28 -0.54
C PHE A 79 -16.17 -20.17 0.98
N SER A 80 -15.53 -19.13 1.55
CA SER A 80 -15.58 -18.89 2.99
C SER A 80 -16.96 -18.44 3.46
N LEU A 81 -17.70 -17.72 2.62
CA LEU A 81 -19.10 -17.39 2.86
C LEU A 81 -19.98 -18.64 2.80
N ASP A 82 -19.75 -19.57 1.87
CA ASP A 82 -20.53 -20.83 1.76
C ASP A 82 -20.40 -21.72 3.00
N ARG A 83 -19.35 -21.52 3.81
CA ARG A 83 -19.11 -22.25 5.07
C ARG A 83 -19.77 -21.61 6.29
N LEU A 84 -20.39 -20.43 6.15
CA LEU A 84 -21.02 -19.75 7.28
C LEU A 84 -22.34 -20.43 7.68
N PRO A 85 -22.73 -20.36 8.95
CA PRO A 85 -23.99 -20.92 9.41
C PRO A 85 -25.17 -20.18 8.78
N SER A 86 -26.00 -20.91 8.02
CA SER A 86 -27.28 -20.43 7.53
C SER A 86 -28.32 -20.43 8.65
N SER A 87 -29.24 -19.47 8.64
CA SER A 87 -30.37 -19.49 9.56
C SER A 87 -31.35 -20.60 9.18
N SER A 88 -31.42 -21.67 9.97
CA SER A 88 -32.41 -22.75 9.81
C SER A 88 -33.79 -22.38 10.35
N SER A 89 -33.92 -21.22 11.00
CA SER A 89 -35.14 -20.74 11.63
C SER A 89 -36.05 -20.02 10.63
N SER A 90 -37.10 -20.72 10.21
CA SER A 90 -38.36 -20.22 9.66
C SER A 90 -38.30 -19.47 8.32
N ARG A 91 -38.67 -20.19 7.26
CA ARG A 91 -39.15 -19.62 5.98
C ARG A 91 -40.41 -18.72 6.12
N ASN A 92 -40.88 -18.46 7.35
CA ASN A 92 -42.07 -17.68 7.67
C ASN A 92 -41.78 -16.39 8.46
N ALA A 93 -40.52 -15.95 8.58
CA ALA A 93 -40.22 -14.61 9.08
C ALA A 93 -40.18 -13.64 7.89
N ASN A 94 -41.06 -12.64 7.91
CA ASN A 94 -41.24 -11.60 6.89
C ASN A 94 -39.93 -11.17 6.22
N ASP A 95 -40.00 -10.94 4.90
CA ASP A 95 -38.93 -10.45 4.01
C ASP A 95 -38.31 -9.08 4.42
N ASP A 96 -38.70 -8.54 5.57
CA ASP A 96 -38.30 -7.22 6.06
C ASP A 96 -37.19 -7.27 7.12
N PHE A 97 -36.79 -8.46 7.60
CA PHE A 97 -35.77 -8.56 8.66
C PHE A 97 -34.35 -8.65 8.09
N ALA A 98 -33.58 -7.56 8.23
CA ALA A 98 -32.16 -7.52 7.87
C ALA A 98 -31.31 -8.35 8.86
N PRO A 99 -30.36 -9.20 8.39
CA PRO A 99 -29.50 -9.99 9.27
C PRO A 99 -28.65 -9.08 10.17
N PRO A 100 -28.69 -9.27 11.51
CA PRO A 100 -27.98 -8.40 12.44
C PRO A 100 -26.46 -8.50 12.27
N VAL A 101 -25.75 -7.48 12.74
CA VAL A 101 -24.30 -7.37 12.67
C VAL A 101 -23.65 -8.30 13.70
N ALA A 102 -22.72 -9.14 13.23
CA ALA A 102 -21.92 -10.02 14.07
C ALA A 102 -20.98 -9.24 14.99
N ASN A 103 -20.63 -9.82 16.14
CA ASN A 103 -19.76 -9.18 17.13
C ASN A 103 -18.39 -8.81 16.55
N SER A 104 -17.82 -9.63 15.67
CA SER A 104 -16.51 -9.35 15.05
C SER A 104 -16.56 -8.10 14.16
N LEU A 105 -17.63 -7.93 13.37
CA LEU A 105 -17.84 -6.76 12.53
C LEU A 105 -18.10 -5.51 13.36
N MET A 106 -18.94 -5.59 14.40
CA MET A 106 -19.15 -4.46 15.31
C MET A 106 -17.88 -4.08 16.07
N ALA A 107 -17.04 -5.06 16.43
CA ALA A 107 -15.74 -4.81 17.03
C ALA A 107 -14.80 -4.08 16.06
N ALA A 108 -14.82 -4.42 14.77
CA ALA A 108 -14.07 -3.68 13.76
C ALA A 108 -14.52 -2.21 13.68
N ILE A 109 -15.84 -1.95 13.64
CA ILE A 109 -16.40 -0.58 13.63
C ILE A 109 -15.94 0.22 14.85
N LYS A 110 -16.05 -0.36 16.06
CA LYS A 110 -15.62 0.30 17.29
C LYS A 110 -14.11 0.58 17.31
N ARG A 111 -13.29 -0.34 16.80
CA ARG A 111 -11.83 -0.13 16.66
C ARG A 111 -11.52 0.99 15.67
N SER A 112 -12.23 1.06 14.53
CA SER A 112 -12.07 2.17 13.58
C SER A 112 -12.38 3.51 14.22
N GLN A 113 -13.48 3.61 14.99
CA GLN A 113 -13.81 4.83 15.74
C GLN A 113 -12.71 5.22 16.72
N ALA A 114 -12.19 4.24 17.48
CA ALA A 114 -11.10 4.49 18.43
C ALA A 114 -9.81 4.96 17.74
N ASN A 115 -9.49 4.42 16.55
CA ASN A 115 -8.31 4.81 15.79
C ASN A 115 -8.44 6.22 15.21
N GLN A 116 -9.62 6.61 14.72
CA GLN A 116 -9.86 7.97 14.24
C GLN A 116 -9.76 9.03 15.33
N ARG A 117 -10.18 8.70 16.56
CA ARG A 117 -9.99 9.58 17.72
C ARG A 117 -8.52 9.87 18.03
N ARG A 118 -7.60 8.99 17.61
CA ARG A 118 -6.16 9.07 17.90
C ARG A 118 -5.34 9.69 16.76
N GLN A 119 -5.97 10.29 15.74
CA GLN A 119 -5.22 10.95 14.66
C GLN A 119 -4.79 12.38 15.05
N PRO A 120 -3.51 12.77 14.83
CA PRO A 120 -2.94 14.08 15.21
C PRO A 120 -3.75 15.27 14.71
N ASP A 121 -4.28 15.19 13.49
CA ASP A 121 -5.09 16.27 12.88
C ASP A 121 -6.39 16.55 13.65
N MET A 122 -6.96 15.53 14.29
CA MET A 122 -8.17 15.65 15.10
C MET A 122 -7.87 16.19 16.51
N TYR A 123 -6.65 15.99 17.02
CA TYR A 123 -6.25 16.48 18.35
C TYR A 123 -6.21 18.01 18.43
N HIS A 124 -5.87 18.72 17.34
CA HIS A 124 -5.78 20.19 17.37
C HIS A 124 -7.16 20.86 17.37
N LEU A 125 -8.11 20.34 16.58
CA LEU A 125 -9.51 20.75 16.63
C LEU A 125 -10.14 20.44 18.01
N HIS A 126 -9.75 19.31 18.60
CA HIS A 126 -10.18 18.88 19.94
C HIS A 126 -9.71 19.81 21.06
N GLN A 127 -8.50 20.38 20.97
CA GLN A 127 -7.98 21.29 22.00
C GLN A 127 -8.65 22.68 21.95
N LEU A 128 -9.00 23.17 20.76
CA LEU A 128 -9.72 24.44 20.59
C LEU A 128 -11.17 24.39 21.08
N ASN A 129 -11.84 23.24 20.98
CA ASN A 129 -13.26 23.13 21.32
C ASN A 129 -13.53 22.84 22.82
N ILE A 130 -12.50 22.53 23.61
CA ILE A 130 -12.64 22.34 25.07
C ILE A 130 -12.59 23.68 25.83
N GLY A 131 -12.20 24.79 25.18
CA GLY A 131 -12.10 26.12 25.80
C GLY A 131 -13.35 27.01 25.72
N SER A 132 -14.42 26.60 25.02
CA SER A 132 -15.65 27.42 24.91
C SER A 132 -16.80 26.83 25.72
N ASN A 133 -17.13 27.51 26.82
CA ASN A 133 -18.38 27.35 27.56
C ASN A 133 -19.58 27.49 26.62
N ASN A 134 -20.35 26.41 26.41
CA ASN A 134 -21.82 26.42 26.40
C ASN A 134 -22.41 25.01 26.20
N ASN A 135 -22.99 24.46 27.27
CA ASN A 135 -24.20 23.61 27.38
C ASN A 135 -24.61 22.58 26.32
N ASN A 136 -23.75 22.13 25.42
CA ASN A 136 -23.99 20.91 24.65
C ASN A 136 -22.70 20.09 24.60
N PRO A 137 -22.57 18.99 25.39
CA PRO A 137 -21.48 18.07 25.16
C PRO A 137 -21.73 17.45 23.78
N ILE A 138 -20.97 17.87 22.76
CA ILE A 138 -20.85 17.11 21.52
C ILE A 138 -20.33 15.75 21.94
N SER A 139 -21.25 14.79 22.05
CA SER A 139 -20.95 13.47 22.56
C SER A 139 -19.80 12.89 21.73
N ILE A 140 -18.66 12.65 22.37
CA ILE A 140 -17.40 12.17 21.77
C ILE A 140 -17.59 10.79 21.08
N SER A 141 -18.75 10.17 21.29
CA SER A 141 -19.39 9.07 20.54
C SER A 141 -19.78 9.39 19.08
N SER A 142 -19.67 10.64 18.61
CA SER A 142 -20.21 11.11 17.33
C SER A 142 -19.25 11.06 16.13
N ILE A 143 -17.98 10.63 16.30
CA ILE A 143 -17.08 10.48 15.15
C ILE A 143 -17.56 9.32 14.28
N LYS A 144 -18.06 9.68 13.09
CA LYS A 144 -18.46 8.74 12.06
C LYS A 144 -17.24 8.14 11.37
N VAL A 145 -17.26 6.82 11.21
CA VAL A 145 -16.14 6.10 10.61
C VAL A 145 -16.09 6.30 9.12
N GLU A 146 -14.97 6.83 8.63
CA GLU A 146 -14.71 6.94 7.20
C GLU A 146 -14.43 5.58 6.58
N LEU A 147 -14.79 5.41 5.29
CA LEU A 147 -14.60 4.15 4.57
C LEU A 147 -13.16 3.63 4.70
N LYS A 148 -12.15 4.50 4.60
CA LYS A 148 -10.74 4.10 4.74
C LYS A 148 -10.44 3.39 6.06
N HIS A 149 -10.91 3.94 7.18
CA HIS A 149 -10.69 3.39 8.51
C HIS A 149 -11.54 2.15 8.77
N PHE A 150 -12.72 2.08 8.14
CA PHE A 150 -13.55 0.89 8.16
C PHE A 150 -12.84 -0.28 7.47
N VAL A 151 -12.35 -0.09 6.24
CA VAL A 151 -11.64 -1.15 5.49
C VAL A 151 -10.38 -1.62 6.24
N LEU A 152 -9.59 -0.70 6.80
CA LEU A 152 -8.40 -1.06 7.59
C LEU A 152 -8.74 -1.99 8.77
N ALA A 153 -9.80 -1.70 9.52
CA ALA A 153 -10.19 -2.53 10.66
C ALA A 153 -10.82 -3.87 10.27
N ILE A 154 -11.43 -3.96 9.08
CA ILE A 154 -11.91 -5.22 8.48
C ILE A 154 -10.73 -6.12 8.13
N LEU A 155 -9.65 -5.57 7.58
CA LEU A 155 -8.43 -6.33 7.25
C LEU A 155 -7.69 -6.87 8.49
N ASP A 156 -7.99 -6.35 9.67
CA ASP A 156 -7.48 -6.86 10.96
C ASP A 156 -8.32 -8.03 11.52
N ASP A 157 -9.48 -8.35 10.93
CA ASP A 157 -10.26 -9.51 11.34
C ASP A 157 -9.51 -10.81 10.99
N PRO A 158 -9.25 -11.72 11.95
CA PRO A 158 -8.52 -12.95 11.70
C PRO A 158 -9.12 -13.81 10.58
N MET A 159 -10.46 -13.84 10.45
CA MET A 159 -11.13 -14.59 9.39
C MET A 159 -10.86 -13.98 8.02
N VAL A 160 -10.86 -12.65 7.93
CA VAL A 160 -10.53 -11.92 6.70
C VAL A 160 -9.06 -12.11 6.35
N SER A 161 -8.17 -11.95 7.32
CA SER A 161 -6.72 -12.12 7.14
C SER A 161 -6.38 -13.52 6.61
N ARG A 162 -7.05 -14.56 7.11
CA ARG A 162 -6.91 -15.93 6.61
C ARG A 162 -7.32 -16.06 5.14
N VAL A 163 -8.50 -15.55 4.78
CA VAL A 163 -9.02 -15.61 3.40
C VAL A 163 -8.14 -14.84 2.42
N PHE A 164 -7.62 -13.69 2.83
CA PHE A 164 -6.66 -12.92 2.03
C PHE A 164 -5.36 -13.72 1.84
N GLY A 165 -4.86 -14.38 2.90
CA GLY A 165 -3.69 -15.25 2.84
C GLY A 165 -3.88 -16.44 1.88
N GLU A 166 -5.06 -17.06 1.86
CA GLU A 166 -5.41 -18.14 0.91
C GLU A 166 -5.39 -17.66 -0.55
N ALA A 167 -5.68 -16.38 -0.80
CA ALA A 167 -5.55 -15.74 -2.11
C ALA A 167 -4.16 -15.13 -2.38
N GLY A 168 -3.19 -15.34 -1.49
CA GLY A 168 -1.81 -14.86 -1.63
C GLY A 168 -1.61 -13.39 -1.27
N PHE A 169 -2.59 -12.74 -0.63
CA PHE A 169 -2.45 -11.38 -0.11
C PHE A 169 -1.99 -11.40 1.34
N ARG A 170 -1.07 -10.49 1.69
CA ARG A 170 -0.72 -10.19 3.07
C ARG A 170 -1.50 -8.96 3.53
N SER A 171 -2.21 -9.06 4.64
CA SER A 171 -3.00 -7.95 5.19
C SER A 171 -2.16 -6.70 5.45
N SER A 172 -0.87 -6.84 5.78
CA SER A 172 0.06 -5.70 5.91
C SER A 172 0.22 -4.92 4.60
N ASP A 173 0.33 -5.62 3.47
CA ASP A 173 0.68 -5.02 2.19
C ASP A 173 -0.53 -4.29 1.61
N VAL A 174 -1.72 -4.87 1.79
CA VAL A 174 -2.99 -4.21 1.46
C VAL A 174 -3.22 -2.98 2.34
N LYS A 175 -2.96 -3.07 3.65
CA LYS A 175 -3.06 -1.91 4.56
C LYS A 175 -2.09 -0.80 4.19
N LEU A 176 -0.84 -1.12 3.87
CA LEU A 176 0.15 -0.15 3.40
C LEU A 176 -0.30 0.52 2.10
N ALA A 177 -0.86 -0.24 1.16
CA ALA A 177 -1.41 0.33 -0.06
C ALA A 177 -2.56 1.32 0.23
N ILE A 178 -3.46 1.01 1.18
CA ILE A 178 -4.56 1.90 1.57
C ILE A 178 -4.03 3.20 2.23
N ILE A 179 -3.06 3.08 3.14
CA ILE A 179 -2.50 4.23 3.89
C ILE A 179 -1.69 5.15 2.97
N HIS A 180 -1.00 4.57 2.00
CA HIS A 180 -0.20 5.28 1.01
C HIS A 180 -0.86 5.16 -0.37
N PRO A 181 -1.97 5.88 -0.64
CA PRO A 181 -2.55 5.93 -1.97
C PRO A 181 -1.49 6.43 -2.97
N PRO A 182 -1.54 5.99 -4.24
CA PRO A 182 -0.60 6.49 -5.21
C PRO A 182 -0.80 8.00 -5.30
N MET A 183 0.30 8.76 -5.31
CA MET A 183 0.21 10.19 -5.62
C MET A 183 -0.59 10.32 -6.92
N PRO A 184 -1.57 11.24 -7.02
CA PRO A 184 -2.34 11.41 -8.24
C PRO A 184 -1.34 11.52 -9.40
N PRO A 185 -1.67 10.97 -10.57
CA PRO A 185 -0.90 11.26 -11.77
C PRO A 185 -1.07 12.74 -12.02
N THR A 186 -0.22 13.57 -11.42
CA THR A 186 0.18 14.79 -12.07
C THR A 186 0.57 14.41 -13.49
N ARG A 187 0.18 15.24 -14.47
CA ARG A 187 0.28 14.99 -15.92
C ARG A 187 1.70 14.72 -16.44
N TRP A 188 2.64 14.42 -15.55
CA TRP A 188 4.03 14.06 -15.79
C TRP A 188 4.21 12.54 -15.58
N ALA A 189 3.44 11.73 -16.29
CA ALA A 189 3.74 10.29 -16.46
C ALA A 189 5.09 10.06 -17.20
N THR A 190 5.79 11.13 -17.57
CA THR A 190 7.17 11.16 -18.07
C THR A 190 8.19 11.70 -17.06
N ALA A 191 7.80 12.09 -15.84
CA ALA A 191 8.75 12.40 -14.77
C ALA A 191 9.36 11.08 -14.28
N ARG A 192 10.41 10.64 -14.98
CA ARG A 192 11.32 9.60 -14.50
C ARG A 192 11.85 10.08 -13.15
N PHE A 193 11.35 9.50 -12.07
CA PHE A 193 11.86 9.81 -10.75
C PHE A 193 13.36 9.51 -10.76
N PRO A 194 14.23 10.48 -10.43
CA PRO A 194 15.65 10.25 -10.39
C PRO A 194 15.95 9.14 -9.37
N PRO A 195 16.98 8.30 -9.59
CA PRO A 195 17.39 7.33 -8.58
C PRO A 195 17.70 8.04 -7.25
N MET A 196 17.37 7.36 -6.17
CA MET A 196 17.75 7.75 -4.81
C MET A 196 19.24 7.51 -4.64
N PHE A 197 19.95 8.53 -4.16
CA PHE A 197 21.35 8.44 -3.76
C PHE A 197 21.40 8.48 -2.23
N LEU A 198 21.86 7.38 -1.61
CA LEU A 198 21.83 7.24 -0.14
C LEU A 198 22.81 8.16 0.61
N CYS A 199 23.81 8.71 -0.08
CA CYS A 199 24.86 9.58 0.45
C CYS A 199 24.43 11.07 0.60
N ASN A 200 23.13 11.34 0.79
CA ASN A 200 22.55 12.59 1.35
C ASN A 200 21.01 12.52 1.32
N LEU A 201 20.40 11.79 2.25
CA LEU A 201 18.93 11.64 2.33
C LEU A 201 18.20 12.95 2.71
N MET A 202 18.91 13.97 3.22
CA MET A 202 18.30 15.20 3.74
C MET A 202 18.24 16.38 2.75
N ASP A 203 18.95 16.36 1.62
CA ASP A 203 19.00 17.48 0.67
C ASP A 203 18.13 17.26 -0.59
N PHE A 204 16.98 16.60 -0.46
CA PHE A 204 16.11 16.32 -1.61
C PHE A 204 15.27 17.54 -2.02
N GLN A 205 15.92 18.53 -2.65
CA GLN A 205 15.25 19.49 -3.54
C GLN A 205 15.45 19.02 -4.98
N GLY A 206 14.43 18.42 -5.61
CA GLY A 206 14.63 17.94 -6.99
C GLY A 206 13.44 17.23 -7.61
N LEU A 207 12.29 17.91 -7.71
CA LEU A 207 11.12 17.43 -8.46
C LEU A 207 11.26 17.64 -9.99
N SER A 208 12.45 17.96 -10.51
CA SER A 208 12.67 18.16 -11.94
C SER A 208 14.15 18.09 -12.31
N GLY A 209 14.73 16.89 -12.33
CA GLY A 209 16.05 16.64 -12.93
C GLY A 209 15.89 15.94 -14.27
N GLY A 210 16.31 16.57 -15.36
CA GLY A 210 16.38 15.91 -16.67
C GLY A 210 17.32 14.70 -16.66
N SER A 211 17.37 13.96 -17.76
CA SER A 211 18.30 12.84 -17.97
C SER A 211 19.73 13.15 -17.51
N ASP A 212 20.21 14.33 -17.87
CA ASP A 212 21.61 14.75 -17.75
C ASP A 212 21.95 15.17 -16.31
N GLU A 213 20.94 15.54 -15.51
CA GLU A 213 21.09 15.90 -14.11
C GLU A 213 21.50 14.69 -13.25
N ASN A 214 21.01 13.49 -13.61
CA ASN A 214 21.40 12.27 -12.92
C ASN A 214 22.88 11.93 -13.16
N CYS A 215 23.35 12.09 -14.39
CA CYS A 215 24.77 11.88 -14.73
C CYS A 215 25.65 12.85 -13.93
N ARG A 216 25.27 14.14 -13.93
CA ARG A 216 25.92 15.17 -13.13
C ARG A 216 26.01 14.80 -11.65
N ARG A 217 24.87 14.40 -11.05
CA ARG A 217 24.81 14.04 -9.63
C ARG A 217 25.67 12.82 -9.28
N ILE A 218 25.71 11.80 -10.14
CA ILE A 218 26.63 10.65 -9.99
C ILE A 218 28.07 11.17 -9.93
N GLY A 219 28.47 11.99 -10.92
CA GLY A 219 29.81 12.56 -10.99
C GLY A 219 30.17 13.41 -9.78
N GLU A 220 29.25 14.28 -9.33
CA GLU A 220 29.43 15.13 -8.15
C GLU A 220 29.67 14.33 -6.88
N ILE A 221 28.96 13.20 -6.69
CA ILE A 221 29.18 12.31 -5.54
C ILE A 221 30.58 11.69 -5.60
N MET A 222 31.01 11.22 -6.78
CA MET A 222 32.31 10.56 -6.95
C MET A 222 33.51 11.47 -6.65
N VAL A 223 33.35 12.79 -6.78
CA VAL A 223 34.41 13.77 -6.53
C VAL A 223 34.39 14.38 -5.12
N LYS A 224 33.40 14.04 -4.28
CA LYS A 224 33.32 14.54 -2.89
C LYS A 224 34.55 14.15 -2.08
N ASN A 225 34.89 14.93 -1.05
CA ASN A 225 36.01 14.60 -0.16
C ASN A 225 35.76 13.37 0.73
N LYS A 226 34.50 13.06 1.04
CA LYS A 226 34.04 11.89 1.79
C LYS A 226 32.84 11.27 1.06
N GLU A 227 32.58 9.97 1.25
CA GLU A 227 31.42 9.26 0.68
C GLU A 227 31.35 9.26 -0.86
N ARG A 228 32.47 8.93 -1.52
CA ARG A 228 32.61 8.92 -2.99
C ARG A 228 31.90 7.78 -3.72
N ASN A 229 31.19 6.91 -3.00
CA ASN A 229 30.60 5.69 -3.54
C ASN A 229 29.09 5.87 -3.69
N PRO A 230 28.58 6.29 -4.87
CA PRO A 230 27.15 6.45 -5.09
C PRO A 230 26.46 5.08 -5.09
N LEU A 231 25.43 4.94 -4.25
CA LEU A 231 24.50 3.82 -4.30
C LEU A 231 23.20 4.28 -4.96
N LEU A 232 22.94 3.80 -6.17
CA LEU A 232 21.75 4.10 -6.97
C LEU A 232 20.60 3.16 -6.59
N VAL A 233 19.48 3.71 -6.12
CA VAL A 233 18.29 2.93 -5.75
C VAL A 233 17.04 3.46 -6.45
N GLY A 234 16.22 2.56 -7.01
CA GLY A 234 14.94 2.90 -7.61
C GLY A 234 14.77 2.41 -9.04
N VAL A 235 13.57 2.56 -9.59
CA VAL A 235 13.19 2.01 -10.91
C VAL A 235 13.97 2.61 -12.08
N CYS A 236 14.52 3.82 -11.93
CA CYS A 236 15.35 4.49 -12.93
C CYS A 236 16.86 4.34 -12.69
N ALA A 237 17.29 3.57 -11.68
CA ALA A 237 18.70 3.43 -11.32
C ALA A 237 19.55 2.87 -12.47
N LYS A 238 19.05 1.84 -13.14
CA LYS A 238 19.73 1.21 -14.28
C LYS A 238 19.88 2.18 -15.45
N ASP A 239 18.79 2.84 -15.85
CA ASP A 239 18.79 3.84 -16.92
C ASP A 239 19.77 5.00 -16.64
N ALA A 240 19.85 5.46 -15.39
CA ALA A 240 20.78 6.52 -15.00
C ALA A 240 22.24 6.05 -15.08
N LEU A 241 22.53 4.82 -14.66
CA LEU A 241 23.87 4.22 -14.77
C LEU A 241 24.29 4.04 -16.23
N ASP A 242 23.41 3.51 -17.07
CA ASP A 242 23.69 3.28 -18.50
C ASP A 242 23.98 4.61 -19.22
N ARG A 243 23.24 5.66 -18.89
CA ARG A 243 23.47 7.02 -19.43
C ARG A 243 24.77 7.63 -18.94
N PHE A 244 25.09 7.49 -17.66
CA PHE A 244 26.36 7.96 -17.12
C PHE A 244 27.56 7.25 -17.79
N LYS A 245 27.44 5.93 -18.00
CA LYS A 245 28.41 5.15 -18.76
C LYS A 245 28.56 5.67 -20.20
N ASP A 246 27.45 5.92 -20.88
CA ASP A 246 27.45 6.50 -22.22
C ASP A 246 28.13 7.88 -22.28
N CYS A 247 27.94 8.73 -21.26
CA CYS A 247 28.60 10.04 -21.16
C CYS A 247 30.12 9.89 -21.06
N LEU A 248 30.61 8.91 -20.30
CA LEU A 248 32.05 8.62 -20.18
C LEU A 248 32.63 8.05 -21.47
N GLU A 249 31.94 7.10 -22.11
CA GLU A 249 32.42 6.44 -23.33
C GLU A 249 32.43 7.37 -24.55
N LYS A 250 31.44 8.27 -24.66
CA LYS A 250 31.30 9.20 -25.79
C LYS A 250 31.99 10.55 -25.53
N GLU A 251 32.71 10.68 -24.42
CA GLU A 251 33.33 11.93 -23.96
C GLU A 251 32.36 13.13 -23.94
N LYS A 252 31.08 12.86 -23.68
CA LYS A 252 30.01 13.86 -23.61
C LYS A 252 29.86 14.31 -22.16
N PHE A 253 30.82 15.11 -21.71
CA PHE A 253 30.93 15.56 -20.32
C PHE A 253 30.04 16.76 -19.95
N GLY A 254 29.01 17.07 -20.74
CA GLY A 254 28.13 18.21 -20.47
C GLY A 254 27.53 18.14 -19.06
N GLY A 255 28.03 18.98 -18.15
CA GLY A 255 27.61 19.05 -16.74
C GLY A 255 28.35 18.14 -15.77
N LEU A 256 29.33 17.33 -16.20
CA LEU A 256 30.13 16.45 -15.34
C LEU A 256 31.36 17.16 -14.74
N PRO A 257 31.74 16.90 -13.47
CA PRO A 257 32.98 17.43 -12.89
C PRO A 257 34.23 17.09 -13.71
N ARG A 258 35.24 17.96 -13.71
CA ARG A 258 36.46 17.76 -14.53
C ARG A 258 37.29 16.58 -14.06
N GLU A 259 37.21 16.27 -12.78
CA GLU A 259 37.97 15.23 -12.10
C GLU A 259 37.53 13.82 -12.50
N ILE A 260 36.32 13.67 -13.08
CA ILE A 260 35.85 12.39 -13.62
C ILE A 260 36.16 12.20 -15.11
N HIS A 261 36.80 13.17 -15.76
CA HIS A 261 37.22 12.99 -17.14
C HIS A 261 38.40 12.01 -17.19
N GLY A 262 38.34 11.02 -18.10
CA GLY A 262 39.40 10.02 -18.25
C GLY A 262 39.37 8.88 -17.23
N ILE A 263 38.32 8.76 -16.41
CA ILE A 263 38.16 7.58 -15.54
C ILE A 263 37.85 6.33 -16.38
N ARG A 264 38.38 5.19 -15.94
CA ARG A 264 38.06 3.89 -16.55
C ARG A 264 36.91 3.25 -15.79
N LEU A 265 35.87 2.84 -16.51
CA LEU A 265 34.74 2.12 -15.94
C LEU A 265 34.95 0.61 -16.07
N ALA A 266 34.72 -0.13 -14.99
CA ALA A 266 34.64 -1.60 -15.03
C ALA A 266 33.30 -2.06 -14.43
N CYS A 267 32.61 -2.94 -15.16
CA CYS A 267 31.37 -3.56 -14.70
C CYS A 267 31.66 -4.98 -14.19
N LEU A 268 31.25 -5.25 -12.95
CA LEU A 268 31.40 -6.54 -12.25
C LEU A 268 30.09 -7.35 -12.19
N GLU A 269 29.03 -6.94 -12.90
CA GLU A 269 27.70 -7.56 -12.82
C GLU A 269 27.75 -9.07 -13.10
N ARG A 270 28.44 -9.48 -14.17
CA ARG A 270 28.54 -10.89 -14.57
C ARG A 270 29.32 -11.72 -13.56
N GLU A 271 30.43 -11.17 -13.05
CA GLU A 271 31.29 -11.84 -12.09
C GLU A 271 30.59 -11.98 -10.72
N ILE A 272 29.81 -10.99 -10.30
CA ILE A 272 28.98 -11.05 -9.09
C ILE A 272 27.86 -12.08 -9.26
N GLN A 273 27.18 -12.10 -10.41
CA GLN A 273 26.12 -13.08 -10.68
C GLN A 273 26.67 -14.53 -10.66
N GLY A 274 27.85 -14.75 -11.26
CA GLY A 274 28.56 -16.04 -11.21
C GLY A 274 29.01 -16.41 -9.80
N PHE A 275 29.51 -15.45 -9.02
CA PHE A 275 29.92 -15.69 -7.63
C PHE A 275 28.74 -16.03 -6.72
N VAL A 276 27.63 -15.29 -6.79
CA VAL A 276 26.43 -15.52 -5.97
C VAL A 276 25.73 -16.84 -6.36
N GLY A 277 25.68 -17.16 -7.66
CA GLY A 277 25.02 -18.37 -8.16
C GLY A 277 25.84 -19.65 -8.07
N ARG A 278 27.17 -19.57 -8.31
CA ARG A 278 28.05 -20.76 -8.48
C ARG A 278 29.30 -20.75 -7.59
N ARG A 279 29.50 -19.74 -6.73
CA ARG A 279 30.71 -19.53 -5.92
C ARG A 279 32.02 -19.48 -6.72
N GLU A 280 31.95 -19.04 -7.98
CA GLU A 280 33.12 -18.87 -8.83
C GLU A 280 33.93 -17.63 -8.40
N LYS A 281 34.92 -17.83 -7.53
CA LYS A 281 35.77 -16.76 -6.99
C LYS A 281 36.81 -16.23 -7.98
N GLN A 282 37.37 -17.11 -8.81
CA GLN A 282 38.52 -16.77 -9.66
C GLN A 282 38.21 -15.67 -10.69
N GLY A 283 37.01 -15.68 -11.29
CA GLY A 283 36.62 -14.66 -12.27
C GLY A 283 36.51 -13.25 -11.66
N LEU A 284 35.98 -13.15 -10.43
CA LEU A 284 35.86 -11.88 -9.72
C LEU A 284 37.23 -11.35 -9.27
N GLU A 285 38.09 -12.21 -8.72
CA GLU A 285 39.44 -11.82 -8.28
C GLU A 285 40.33 -11.34 -9.43
N LEU A 286 40.27 -12.00 -10.59
CA LEU A 286 41.03 -11.58 -11.78
C LEU A 286 40.60 -10.20 -12.26
N LYS A 287 39.30 -9.91 -12.22
CA LYS A 287 38.78 -8.64 -12.70
C LYS A 287 39.04 -7.50 -11.72
N LEU A 288 38.99 -7.74 -10.41
CA LEU A 288 39.41 -6.77 -9.39
C LEU A 288 40.90 -6.41 -9.55
N LYS A 289 41.76 -7.41 -9.76
CA LYS A 289 43.18 -7.17 -10.08
C LYS A 289 43.39 -6.32 -11.34
N GLN A 290 42.55 -6.51 -12.37
CA GLN A 290 42.61 -5.72 -13.61
C GLN A 290 42.28 -4.23 -13.40
N VAL A 291 41.41 -3.90 -12.44
CA VAL A 291 41.11 -2.52 -12.06
C VAL A 291 41.99 -1.95 -10.93
N GLY A 292 42.95 -2.74 -10.43
CA GLY A 292 43.88 -2.29 -9.40
C GLY A 292 43.25 -2.18 -8.01
N VAL A 293 42.22 -2.99 -7.74
CA VAL A 293 41.54 -3.14 -6.45
C VAL A 293 41.88 -4.49 -5.83
#